data_AF-A0AAU8FGY1-F1
#
_entry.id   AF-A0AAU8FGY1-F1
#
_cell.length_a   1.000
_cell.length_b   1.000
_cell.length_c   1.000
_cell.angle_alpha   90.00
_cell.angle_beta   90.00
_cell.angle_gamma   90.00
#
_symmetry.space_group_name_H-M   'P 1'
#
loop_
_entity.id
_entity.type
_entity.pdbx_description
1 polymer ?
#
loop_
_entity_poly.entity_id
_entity_poly.type
_entity_poly.pdbx_seq_one_letter_code
_entity_poly.pdbx_strand_id
1 'polypeptide(L)'
;MAIHSVQDFQMVSVNRTKTVSNLRNTFVVKVAVSNSGTVNSYSQLDDFVINGNVTSYDPATEAQPDGNGILYVDVDANAGGDGSSWDHALNKLHYATRAATMKPAIKQVWVADGTYEPEAAGTPFQLTDGVAYYGGFEGYESDQRERVPGYSPTLLKGIGGNVLSASDVGATTRFDGFTVVGGTGLTVSGEQRGGAFYLNNSTPVIVNCIFNENQTDASAATGKGGAIYLLNSGPTILQCLFTGNSAKGTSSGLGGAIYIDNASPAIRNCTFAANAVGGGSAPGNGGAIYVAGGSSPVIENCIVWNNADPASPGAVSAINGPGTPVVSYSLIQGGFTGGTNILDADPQFVEPEAGNFRQRKGSPATDAGNPATDLSLLPQNTDNTPLTLDGARRLTSVSIDLGPFEVTPSSIWYVNAANTAPAPTGASWENAFSDINDALTLASEGDQVWVARGLYEISGSYTMVHGVKYYGSFAGTETSPDQRPFPIGHGDPATSSVLIGSSSPIIDNNANGLTREDVFDGFQCRRCVRKRGRGHAQYPGFSHHRQLCIPLQ
;
A
#
# COMPACT_ATOMS: atom_id res chain seq x y z
N MET A 1 -92.07 -4.59 28.00
CA MET A 1 -91.48 -5.15 26.76
C MET A 1 -91.10 -3.99 25.86
N ALA A 2 -89.87 -3.72 25.43
CA ALA A 2 -88.52 -4.24 25.65
C ALA A 2 -87.56 -3.09 25.21
N ILE A 3 -86.71 -2.55 26.09
CA ILE A 3 -85.23 -2.67 26.16
C ILE A 3 -84.48 -2.72 24.81
N HIS A 4 -83.53 -1.78 24.65
CA HIS A 4 -82.11 -1.89 24.23
C HIS A 4 -81.72 -0.73 23.30
N SER A 5 -80.58 -0.07 23.38
CA SER A 5 -79.55 0.13 24.39
C SER A 5 -78.60 1.17 23.78
N VAL A 6 -77.98 2.01 24.59
CA VAL A 6 -76.82 2.81 24.22
C VAL A 6 -75.77 1.90 23.57
N GLN A 7 -75.26 2.26 22.39
CA GLN A 7 -74.00 1.71 21.91
C GLN A 7 -73.00 2.86 21.77
N ASP A 8 -72.20 3.00 22.82
CA ASP A 8 -70.87 3.58 22.76
C ASP A 8 -70.12 2.96 21.57
N PHE A 9 -69.78 3.78 20.57
CA PHE A 9 -68.75 3.40 19.61
C PHE A 9 -67.41 3.55 20.32
N GLN A 10 -67.01 2.51 21.06
CA GLN A 10 -65.60 2.35 21.39
C GLN A 10 -64.86 2.03 20.09
N MET A 11 -64.14 3.03 19.55
CA MET A 11 -63.03 2.72 18.66
C MET A 11 -62.04 1.88 19.44
N VAL A 12 -62.03 0.58 19.14
CA VAL A 12 -60.96 -0.32 19.61
C VAL A 12 -59.69 0.13 18.88
N SER A 13 -58.90 0.99 19.52
CA SER A 13 -57.54 1.27 19.08
C SER A 13 -56.74 0.00 19.29
N VAL A 14 -56.56 -0.77 18.22
CA VAL A 14 -55.61 -1.87 18.23
C VAL A 14 -54.22 -1.25 18.15
N ASN A 15 -53.65 -0.92 19.31
CA ASN A 15 -52.26 -0.53 19.42
C ASN A 15 -51.39 -1.73 19.03
N ARG A 16 -50.90 -1.74 17.78
CA ARG A 16 -49.87 -2.67 17.35
C ARG A 16 -48.51 -2.04 17.60
N THR A 17 -47.95 -2.32 18.78
CA THR A 17 -46.56 -1.97 19.06
C THR A 17 -45.66 -3.04 18.48
N LYS A 18 -44.81 -2.68 17.51
CA LYS A 18 -43.72 -3.54 17.04
C LYS A 18 -42.41 -2.84 17.39
N THR A 19 -41.71 -3.37 18.39
CA THR A 19 -40.35 -2.94 18.69
C THR A 19 -39.44 -3.43 17.57
N VAL A 20 -38.69 -2.51 16.96
CA VAL A 20 -37.65 -2.84 15.99
C VAL A 20 -36.34 -2.28 16.55
N SER A 21 -35.41 -3.16 16.87
CA SER A 21 -34.03 -2.83 17.23
C SER A 21 -33.13 -2.89 15.98
N ASN A 22 -32.01 -2.16 16.00
CA ASN A 22 -30.96 -2.17 14.97
C ASN A 22 -31.36 -1.64 13.58
N LEU A 23 -32.05 -0.50 13.53
CA LEU A 23 -32.43 0.12 12.25
C LEU A 23 -31.28 0.93 11.67
N ARG A 24 -30.72 0.46 10.55
CA ARG A 24 -29.71 1.16 9.76
C ARG A 24 -30.39 1.84 8.55
N ASN A 25 -30.33 3.16 8.48
CA ASN A 25 -30.52 4.02 7.28
C ASN A 25 -31.93 4.47 6.83
N THR A 26 -33.01 3.66 6.79
CA THR A 26 -34.32 4.17 6.29
C THR A 26 -35.52 3.38 6.80
N PHE A 27 -36.58 4.09 7.22
CA PHE A 27 -37.92 3.50 7.45
C PHE A 27 -38.77 3.65 6.19
N VAL A 28 -39.16 2.54 5.56
CA VAL A 28 -40.25 2.54 4.57
C VAL A 28 -41.51 2.02 5.26
N VAL A 29 -42.39 2.93 5.66
CA VAL A 29 -43.69 2.57 6.22
C VAL A 29 -44.67 2.41 5.06
N LYS A 30 -44.96 1.15 4.69
CA LYS A 30 -46.06 0.84 3.76
C LYS A 30 -47.36 0.75 4.55
N VAL A 31 -48.15 1.81 4.54
CA VAL A 31 -49.51 1.79 5.10
C VAL A 31 -50.47 1.26 4.03
N ALA A 32 -51.10 0.12 4.28
CA ALA A 32 -52.20 -0.38 3.46
C ALA A 32 -53.53 0.02 4.12
N VAL A 33 -54.30 0.89 3.46
CA VAL A 33 -55.68 1.22 3.88
C VAL A 33 -56.64 0.35 3.09
N SER A 34 -57.37 -0.54 3.75
CA SER A 34 -58.45 -1.33 3.13
C SER A 34 -59.81 -0.82 3.60
N ASN A 35 -60.57 -0.20 2.70
CA ASN A 35 -61.98 0.16 2.95
C ASN A 35 -62.89 -1.00 2.53
N SER A 36 -63.67 -1.53 3.48
CA SER A 36 -64.62 -2.63 3.26
C SER A 36 -66.08 -2.15 3.08
N GLY A 37 -66.33 -0.88 2.73
CA GLY A 37 -67.69 -0.33 2.63
C GLY A 37 -67.89 0.72 1.54
N THR A 38 -69.11 0.74 0.98
CA THR A 38 -69.55 1.64 -0.08
C THR A 38 -69.67 3.10 0.37
N VAL A 39 -68.97 3.97 -0.38
CA VAL A 39 -69.26 5.39 -0.66
C VAL A 39 -69.12 6.39 0.51
N ASN A 40 -68.10 7.25 0.40
CA ASN A 40 -67.89 8.56 1.06
C ASN A 40 -67.24 8.65 2.45
N SER A 41 -66.35 7.73 2.83
CA SER A 41 -65.49 7.93 4.01
C SER A 41 -64.05 8.23 3.59
N TYR A 42 -63.61 9.49 3.73
CA TYR A 42 -62.19 9.83 3.62
C TYR A 42 -61.45 9.23 4.82
N SER A 43 -60.50 8.33 4.57
CA SER A 43 -59.57 7.86 5.59
C SER A 43 -58.47 8.93 5.74
N GLN A 44 -58.59 9.82 6.71
CA GLN A 44 -57.50 10.71 7.10
C GLN A 44 -56.53 9.94 8.00
N LEU A 45 -55.27 9.85 7.57
CA LEU A 45 -54.16 9.48 8.47
C LEU A 45 -53.81 10.75 9.24
N ASP A 46 -54.36 10.90 10.44
CA ASP A 46 -54.29 12.20 11.13
C ASP A 46 -52.92 12.53 11.71
N ASP A 47 -52.04 11.57 11.99
CA ASP A 47 -50.60 11.82 12.20
C ASP A 47 -49.85 10.49 12.41
N PHE A 48 -48.69 10.33 11.77
CA PHE A 48 -47.73 9.28 12.10
C PHE A 48 -46.62 9.87 12.97
N VAL A 49 -46.78 9.76 14.29
CA VAL A 49 -45.79 10.27 15.24
C VAL A 49 -44.80 9.18 15.60
N ILE A 50 -43.53 9.34 15.20
CA ILE A 50 -42.42 8.53 15.72
C ILE A 50 -42.04 9.12 17.09
N ASN A 51 -42.59 8.58 18.18
CA ASN A 51 -42.15 8.91 19.53
C ASN A 51 -40.95 8.05 19.92
N GLY A 52 -39.76 8.48 19.51
CA GLY A 52 -38.50 7.90 19.94
C GLY A 52 -37.36 8.89 19.70
N ASN A 53 -36.45 9.00 20.66
CA ASN A 53 -35.19 9.67 20.41
C ASN A 53 -34.38 8.81 19.44
N VAL A 54 -34.17 9.30 18.22
CA VAL A 54 -33.08 8.80 17.38
C VAL A 54 -31.80 9.25 18.07
N THR A 55 -31.23 8.39 18.93
CA THR A 55 -29.87 8.59 19.42
C THR A 55 -28.96 8.57 18.20
N SER A 56 -28.13 9.61 18.06
CA SER A 56 -27.23 9.77 16.92
C SER A 56 -26.45 8.48 16.66
N TYR A 57 -26.59 7.94 15.45
CA TYR A 57 -25.77 6.81 15.00
C TYR A 57 -24.31 7.28 14.91
N ASP A 58 -23.45 6.68 15.72
CA ASP A 58 -22.00 6.88 15.69
C ASP A 58 -21.33 5.56 15.25
N PRO A 59 -20.82 5.46 14.01
CA PRO A 59 -20.15 4.26 13.52
C PRO A 59 -19.00 3.78 14.41
N ALA A 60 -18.27 4.69 15.06
CA ALA A 60 -17.16 4.32 15.95
C ALA A 60 -17.65 3.65 17.24
N THR A 61 -18.77 4.12 17.80
CA THR A 61 -19.38 3.51 18.99
C THR A 61 -19.98 2.15 18.66
N GLU A 62 -20.53 1.99 17.46
CA GLU A 62 -21.15 0.75 17.01
C GLU A 62 -20.13 -0.28 16.49
N ALA A 63 -18.91 0.13 16.14
CA ALA A 63 -17.88 -0.74 15.59
C ALA A 63 -17.66 -2.01 16.41
N GLN A 64 -17.63 -3.17 15.74
CA GLN A 64 -17.42 -4.48 16.33
C GLN A 64 -16.26 -5.17 15.61
N PRO A 65 -15.11 -5.40 16.25
CA PRO A 65 -14.09 -6.24 15.65
C PRO A 65 -14.57 -7.71 15.58
N ASP A 66 -13.92 -8.50 14.75
CA ASP A 66 -14.14 -9.95 14.68
C ASP A 66 -13.67 -10.70 15.94
N GLY A 67 -13.77 -12.03 15.92
CA GLY A 67 -13.32 -12.89 17.02
C GLY A 67 -11.82 -12.81 17.35
N ASN A 68 -11.00 -12.27 16.44
CA ASN A 68 -9.56 -12.09 16.60
C ASN A 68 -9.18 -10.64 16.99
N GLY A 69 -10.18 -9.77 17.18
CA GLY A 69 -9.95 -8.36 17.48
C GLY A 69 -9.58 -7.52 16.25
N ILE A 70 -9.89 -7.98 15.04
CA ILE A 70 -9.65 -7.29 13.77
C ILE A 70 -10.87 -6.44 13.42
N LEU A 71 -10.63 -5.16 13.15
CA LEU A 71 -11.62 -4.24 12.62
C LEU A 71 -11.31 -3.91 11.15
N TYR A 72 -12.27 -4.13 10.26
CA TYR A 72 -12.10 -3.99 8.81
C TYR A 72 -12.59 -2.62 8.33
N VAL A 73 -11.81 -1.99 7.45
CA VAL A 73 -12.05 -0.66 6.88
C VAL A 73 -11.88 -0.72 5.37
N ASP A 74 -12.88 -0.24 4.64
CA ASP A 74 -12.86 -0.19 3.18
C ASP A 74 -13.64 1.04 2.70
N VAL A 75 -12.97 2.00 2.06
CA VAL A 75 -13.59 3.24 1.58
C VAL A 75 -14.70 3.01 0.55
N ASP A 76 -14.64 1.91 -0.20
CA ASP A 76 -15.62 1.53 -1.21
C ASP A 76 -16.82 0.78 -0.61
N ALA A 77 -16.75 0.41 0.67
CA ALA A 77 -17.86 -0.20 1.38
C ALA A 77 -19.04 0.77 1.56
N ASN A 78 -20.25 0.19 1.59
CA ASN A 78 -21.47 0.96 1.85
C ASN A 78 -21.47 1.55 3.26
N ALA A 79 -22.04 2.75 3.39
CA ALA A 79 -22.23 3.37 4.71
C ALA A 79 -23.12 2.49 5.61
N GLY A 80 -22.68 2.28 6.86
CA GLY A 80 -23.43 1.51 7.85
C GLY A 80 -22.82 0.16 8.24
N GLY A 81 -21.66 -0.21 7.71
CA GLY A 81 -20.87 -1.33 8.20
C GLY A 81 -20.42 -1.13 9.65
N ASP A 82 -20.20 -2.22 10.37
CA ASP A 82 -19.72 -2.22 11.77
C ASP A 82 -18.25 -2.64 11.90
N GLY A 83 -17.59 -2.98 10.79
CA GLY A 83 -16.19 -3.37 10.74
C GLY A 83 -15.91 -4.81 11.17
N SER A 84 -16.92 -5.66 11.30
CA SER A 84 -16.75 -7.05 11.75
C SER A 84 -16.22 -8.03 10.70
N SER A 85 -16.22 -7.61 9.43
CA SER A 85 -15.73 -8.37 8.27
C SER A 85 -15.56 -7.41 7.09
N TRP A 86 -14.93 -7.84 5.99
CA TRP A 86 -14.89 -7.06 4.74
C TRP A 86 -16.30 -6.72 4.21
N ASP A 87 -17.24 -7.68 4.21
CA ASP A 87 -18.65 -7.46 3.81
C ASP A 87 -19.39 -6.40 4.66
N HIS A 88 -18.91 -6.16 5.88
CA HIS A 88 -19.48 -5.21 6.82
C HIS A 88 -18.47 -4.13 7.22
N ALA A 89 -17.48 -3.84 6.38
CA ALA A 89 -16.38 -2.93 6.71
C ALA A 89 -16.86 -1.50 7.05
N LEU A 90 -16.11 -0.82 7.91
CA LEU A 90 -16.30 0.61 8.13
C LEU A 90 -15.84 1.37 6.89
N ASN A 91 -16.68 2.26 6.36
CA ASN A 91 -16.36 2.99 5.14
C ASN A 91 -15.42 4.18 5.32
N LYS A 92 -14.94 4.43 6.54
CA LYS A 92 -13.98 5.49 6.85
C LYS A 92 -13.04 5.07 7.96
N LEU A 93 -11.75 5.33 7.77
CA LEU A 93 -10.70 4.97 8.74
C LEU A 93 -10.84 5.72 10.07
N HIS A 94 -11.31 6.97 10.08
CA HIS A 94 -11.42 7.72 11.34
C HIS A 94 -12.43 7.12 12.31
N TYR A 95 -13.44 6.37 11.83
CA TYR A 95 -14.33 5.61 12.69
C TYR A 95 -13.58 4.48 13.40
N ALA A 96 -12.71 3.76 12.68
CA ALA A 96 -11.91 2.69 13.25
C ALA A 96 -10.88 3.22 14.26
N THR A 97 -10.18 4.30 13.96
CA THR A 97 -9.21 4.91 14.89
C THR A 97 -9.91 5.44 16.15
N ARG A 98 -11.12 6.01 16.02
CA ARG A 98 -11.91 6.44 17.19
C ARG A 98 -12.44 5.23 17.98
N ALA A 99 -12.90 4.17 17.31
CA ALA A 99 -13.36 2.95 17.96
C ALA A 99 -12.26 2.30 18.82
N ALA A 100 -11.03 2.27 18.31
CA ALA A 100 -9.87 1.70 18.99
C ALA A 100 -9.61 2.33 20.37
N THR A 101 -9.80 3.66 20.51
CA THR A 101 -9.61 4.34 21.81
C THR A 101 -10.67 3.97 22.85
N MET A 102 -11.84 3.52 22.40
CA MET A 102 -12.99 3.21 23.25
C MET A 102 -13.11 1.71 23.55
N LYS A 103 -12.53 0.85 22.71
CA LYS A 103 -12.78 -0.60 22.71
C LYS A 103 -11.47 -1.38 22.77
N PRO A 104 -11.01 -1.80 23.96
CA PRO A 104 -9.80 -2.59 24.14
C PRO A 104 -9.80 -3.96 23.42
N ALA A 105 -10.97 -4.43 22.97
CA ALA A 105 -11.11 -5.64 22.16
C ALA A 105 -10.52 -5.49 20.75
N ILE A 106 -10.41 -4.26 20.24
CA ILE A 106 -9.76 -3.98 18.96
C ILE A 106 -8.25 -4.13 19.18
N LYS A 107 -7.66 -5.09 18.47
CA LYS A 107 -6.21 -5.37 18.46
C LYS A 107 -5.60 -4.99 17.13
N GLN A 108 -6.37 -5.07 16.06
CA GLN A 108 -5.91 -4.78 14.71
C GLN A 108 -6.95 -3.96 13.95
N VAL A 109 -6.46 -3.11 13.05
CA VAL A 109 -7.28 -2.42 12.04
C VAL A 109 -6.71 -2.77 10.68
N TRP A 110 -7.49 -3.46 9.86
CA TRP A 110 -7.15 -3.83 8.50
C TRP A 110 -7.83 -2.88 7.54
N VAL A 111 -7.06 -2.27 6.64
CA VAL A 111 -7.51 -1.18 5.78
C VAL A 111 -7.27 -1.58 4.32
N ALA A 112 -8.36 -1.66 3.54
CA ALA A 112 -8.30 -1.89 2.12
C ALA A 112 -7.57 -0.76 1.38
N ASP A 113 -7.29 -0.96 0.11
CA ASP A 113 -6.75 0.05 -0.78
C ASP A 113 -7.71 1.24 -0.90
N GLY A 114 -7.20 2.31 -1.50
CA GLY A 114 -7.94 3.55 -1.67
C GLY A 114 -7.42 4.69 -0.79
N THR A 115 -8.12 5.82 -0.86
CA THR A 115 -7.70 7.08 -0.22
C THR A 115 -8.56 7.40 0.98
N TYR A 116 -7.92 7.54 2.14
CA TYR A 116 -8.57 7.81 3.42
C TYR A 116 -8.16 9.20 3.92
N GLU A 117 -9.17 10.06 4.12
CA GLU A 117 -9.02 11.39 4.70
C GLU A 117 -9.56 11.42 6.15
N PRO A 118 -8.98 12.23 7.04
CA PRO A 118 -9.51 12.47 8.38
C PRO A 118 -10.95 13.00 8.41
N GLU A 119 -11.57 13.00 9.59
CA GLU A 119 -12.96 13.48 9.77
C GLU A 119 -13.12 14.96 9.39
N ALA A 120 -12.12 15.77 9.72
CA ALA A 120 -12.12 17.20 9.41
C ALA A 120 -10.69 17.73 9.18
N ALA A 121 -10.61 18.89 8.54
CA ALA A 121 -9.36 19.63 8.39
C ALA A 121 -8.71 19.90 9.75
N GLY A 122 -7.40 19.70 9.85
CA GLY A 122 -6.62 19.87 11.08
C GLY A 122 -6.64 18.66 12.01
N THR A 123 -7.41 17.61 11.70
CA THR A 123 -7.53 16.43 12.58
C THR A 123 -6.66 15.29 12.06
N PRO A 124 -5.71 14.76 12.84
CA PRO A 124 -4.95 13.57 12.45
C PRO A 124 -5.67 12.28 12.83
N PHE A 125 -5.37 11.20 12.12
CA PHE A 125 -5.63 9.85 12.59
C PHE A 125 -4.78 9.57 13.83
N GLN A 126 -5.42 9.22 14.95
CA GLN A 126 -4.74 8.94 16.22
C GLN A 126 -4.44 7.44 16.32
N LEU A 127 -3.17 7.09 16.49
CA LEU A 127 -2.80 5.73 16.84
C LEU A 127 -3.12 5.46 18.32
N THR A 128 -3.70 4.29 18.59
CA THR A 128 -4.02 3.84 19.94
C THR A 128 -2.98 2.82 20.41
N ASP A 129 -2.59 2.91 21.68
CA ASP A 129 -1.62 1.99 22.28
C ASP A 129 -2.08 0.52 22.19
N GLY A 130 -1.16 -0.35 21.79
CA GLY A 130 -1.38 -1.79 21.63
C GLY A 130 -2.20 -2.21 20.41
N VAL A 131 -2.50 -1.29 19.48
CA VAL A 131 -3.25 -1.58 18.25
C VAL A 131 -2.33 -1.63 17.04
N ALA A 132 -2.51 -2.63 16.19
CA ALA A 132 -1.76 -2.74 14.94
C ALA A 132 -2.61 -2.31 13.74
N TYR A 133 -2.10 -1.36 12.95
CA TYR A 133 -2.75 -0.82 11.77
C TYR A 133 -2.03 -1.36 10.53
N TYR A 134 -2.79 -1.98 9.64
CA TYR A 134 -2.26 -2.61 8.43
C TYR A 134 -3.01 -2.09 7.20
N GLY A 135 -2.28 -1.47 6.28
CA GLY A 135 -2.72 -1.14 4.93
C GLY A 135 -2.19 -2.16 3.93
N GLY A 136 -2.69 -2.11 2.71
CA GLY A 136 -2.26 -2.97 1.60
C GLY A 136 -3.19 -4.16 1.31
N PHE A 137 -4.45 -4.10 1.75
CA PHE A 137 -5.46 -5.12 1.45
C PHE A 137 -6.29 -4.75 0.22
N GLU A 138 -6.81 -5.72 -0.51
CA GLU A 138 -7.79 -5.56 -1.59
C GLU A 138 -9.25 -5.76 -1.11
N GLY A 139 -9.45 -6.14 0.16
CA GLY A 139 -10.77 -6.19 0.80
C GLY A 139 -11.43 -7.57 0.74
N TYR A 140 -10.66 -8.65 0.63
CA TYR A 140 -11.19 -10.02 0.63
C TYR A 140 -10.29 -11.03 1.37
N GLU A 141 -9.15 -10.58 1.90
CA GLU A 141 -8.15 -11.42 2.54
C GLU A 141 -8.61 -11.96 3.89
N SER A 142 -8.14 -13.17 4.20
CA SER A 142 -8.38 -13.87 5.46
C SER A 142 -7.15 -13.92 6.36
N ASP A 143 -5.96 -13.66 5.80
CA ASP A 143 -4.68 -13.62 6.51
C ASP A 143 -3.95 -12.30 6.19
N GLN A 144 -3.30 -11.72 7.20
CA GLN A 144 -2.52 -10.49 7.05
C GLN A 144 -1.37 -10.60 6.03
N ARG A 145 -0.87 -11.82 5.82
CA ARG A 145 0.23 -12.13 4.90
C ARG A 145 -0.24 -12.23 3.44
N GLU A 146 -1.55 -12.21 3.19
CA GLU A 146 -2.14 -12.14 1.85
C GLU A 146 -2.18 -10.72 1.28
N ARG A 147 -1.83 -9.70 2.09
CA ARG A 147 -1.63 -8.33 1.60
C ARG A 147 -0.68 -8.33 0.40
N VAL A 148 -0.88 -7.38 -0.52
CA VAL A 148 -0.01 -7.19 -1.69
C VAL A 148 0.75 -5.86 -1.57
N PRO A 149 1.85 -5.79 -0.79
CA PRO A 149 2.63 -4.57 -0.62
C PRO A 149 3.07 -3.98 -1.98
N GLY A 150 2.84 -2.68 -2.17
CA GLY A 150 3.26 -1.96 -3.37
C GLY A 150 2.28 -2.00 -4.56
N TYR A 151 1.29 -2.92 -4.58
CA TYR A 151 0.32 -3.03 -5.67
C TYR A 151 -1.08 -2.52 -5.31
N SER A 152 -1.47 -2.60 -4.03
CA SER A 152 -2.78 -2.17 -3.53
C SER A 152 -2.60 -1.03 -2.51
N PRO A 153 -2.40 0.23 -2.95
CA PRO A 153 -1.97 1.30 -2.06
C PRO A 153 -3.10 1.78 -1.15
N THR A 154 -2.92 1.62 0.17
CA THR A 154 -3.72 2.34 1.17
C THR A 154 -3.09 3.71 1.43
N LEU A 155 -3.72 4.75 0.86
CA LEU A 155 -3.27 6.13 0.92
C LEU A 155 -3.95 6.89 2.05
N LEU A 156 -3.18 7.40 3.01
CA LEU A 156 -3.65 8.36 4.01
C LEU A 156 -3.31 9.77 3.55
N LYS A 157 -4.34 10.59 3.36
CA LYS A 157 -4.20 11.95 2.84
C LYS A 157 -4.60 12.99 3.87
N GLY A 158 -3.67 13.87 4.21
CA GLY A 158 -3.92 15.04 5.05
C GLY A 158 -4.82 16.06 4.38
N ILE A 159 -5.66 16.72 5.17
CA ILE A 159 -6.56 17.81 4.73
C ILE A 159 -6.33 19.07 5.57
N GLY A 160 -5.07 19.43 5.78
CA GLY A 160 -4.62 20.51 6.66
C GLY A 160 -4.23 19.97 8.03
N GLY A 161 -3.03 20.28 8.49
CA GLY A 161 -2.42 19.69 9.69
C GLY A 161 -1.57 18.45 9.38
N ASN A 162 -1.05 17.80 10.44
CA ASN A 162 -0.44 16.49 10.32
C ASN A 162 -1.49 15.41 10.03
N VAL A 163 -1.08 14.33 9.34
CA VAL A 163 -1.97 13.23 8.94
C VAL A 163 -2.17 12.22 10.09
N LEU A 164 -1.10 11.93 10.82
CA LEU A 164 -1.03 10.93 11.87
C LEU A 164 -0.52 11.56 13.17
N SER A 165 -0.98 11.03 14.30
CA SER A 165 -0.53 11.43 15.62
C SER A 165 -0.48 10.24 16.57
N ALA A 166 0.53 10.21 17.43
CA ALA A 166 0.68 9.23 18.51
C ALA A 166 1.17 9.95 19.77
N SER A 167 0.54 9.67 20.90
CA SER A 167 0.94 10.19 22.21
C SER A 167 0.84 9.07 23.24
N ASP A 168 1.94 8.84 23.97
CA ASP A 168 2.04 7.80 25.00
C ASP A 168 1.74 6.37 24.47
N VAL A 169 2.19 6.10 23.25
CA VAL A 169 2.00 4.82 22.55
C VAL A 169 3.27 3.96 22.64
N GLY A 170 3.15 2.69 23.02
CA GLY A 170 4.25 1.75 23.19
C GLY A 170 4.59 0.90 21.96
N ALA A 171 5.66 0.10 22.10
CA ALA A 171 6.21 -0.77 21.05
C ALA A 171 5.32 -1.95 20.61
N THR A 172 4.20 -2.19 21.30
CA THR A 172 3.15 -3.12 20.87
C THR A 172 2.26 -2.54 19.78
N THR A 173 2.34 -1.23 19.53
CA THR A 173 1.61 -0.54 18.47
C THR A 173 2.40 -0.61 17.17
N ARG A 174 1.71 -0.95 16.08
CA ARG A 174 2.31 -1.11 14.75
C ARG A 174 1.58 -0.29 13.71
N PHE A 175 2.32 0.34 12.81
CA PHE A 175 1.80 1.04 11.64
C PHE A 175 2.53 0.51 10.41
N ASP A 176 1.80 -0.20 9.55
CA ASP A 176 2.38 -1.06 8.50
C ASP A 176 1.65 -0.92 7.17
N GLY A 177 2.36 -0.64 6.08
CA GLY A 177 1.82 -0.76 4.72
C GLY A 177 1.04 0.44 4.20
N PHE A 178 1.29 1.64 4.73
CA PHE A 178 0.57 2.85 4.33
C PHE A 178 1.45 3.79 3.49
N THR A 179 0.82 4.44 2.51
CA THR A 179 1.37 5.66 1.89
C THR A 179 0.74 6.87 2.57
N VAL A 180 1.55 7.83 3.02
CA VAL A 180 1.10 9.02 3.75
C VAL A 180 1.50 10.27 2.98
N VAL A 181 0.52 11.11 2.65
CA VAL A 181 0.69 12.31 1.81
C VAL A 181 -0.13 13.50 2.31
N GLY A 182 0.16 14.70 1.78
CA GLY A 182 -0.69 15.89 1.97
C GLY A 182 -0.66 16.46 3.39
N GLY A 183 0.25 15.98 4.22
CA GLY A 183 0.47 16.52 5.55
C GLY A 183 1.12 17.91 5.52
N THR A 184 0.65 18.82 6.39
CA THR A 184 1.17 20.19 6.54
C THR A 184 1.72 20.51 7.93
N GLY A 185 1.69 19.53 8.85
CA GLY A 185 2.29 19.61 10.18
C GLY A 185 1.37 20.19 11.26
N LEU A 186 1.71 19.88 12.51
CA LEU A 186 1.04 20.38 13.72
C LEU A 186 1.62 21.73 14.14
N THR A 187 0.75 22.73 14.32
CA THR A 187 1.16 24.05 14.81
C THR A 187 1.22 24.08 16.34
N VAL A 188 2.41 24.22 16.90
CA VAL A 188 2.63 24.35 18.35
C VAL A 188 3.59 25.49 18.62
N SER A 189 3.15 26.48 19.41
CA SER A 189 3.98 27.60 19.87
C SER A 189 4.75 28.34 18.76
N GLY A 190 4.13 28.50 17.58
CA GLY A 190 4.75 29.20 16.44
C GLY A 190 5.73 28.35 15.62
N GLU A 191 5.75 27.03 15.83
CA GLU A 191 6.48 26.05 15.04
C GLU A 191 5.51 25.11 14.32
N GLN A 192 5.88 24.62 13.14
CA GLN A 192 5.22 23.48 12.51
C GLN A 192 6.02 22.21 12.73
N ARG A 193 5.35 21.13 13.12
CA ARG A 193 5.97 19.86 13.50
C ARG A 193 5.35 18.69 12.76
N GLY A 194 6.19 17.90 12.08
CA GLY A 194 5.84 16.58 11.56
C GLY A 194 4.75 16.67 10.49
N GLY A 195 5.13 17.05 9.28
CA GLY A 195 4.19 17.26 8.18
C GLY A 195 3.19 16.11 8.04
N ALA A 196 3.69 14.87 8.05
CA ALA A 196 2.88 13.66 8.04
C ALA A 196 2.50 13.18 9.46
N PHE A 197 3.48 13.00 10.33
CA PHE A 197 3.32 12.24 11.57
C PHE A 197 4.02 12.94 12.74
N TYR A 198 3.24 13.25 13.78
CA TYR A 198 3.73 13.75 15.05
C TYR A 198 3.71 12.64 16.12
N LEU A 199 4.85 12.38 16.76
CA LEU A 199 4.97 11.43 17.87
C LEU A 199 5.46 12.13 19.13
N ASN A 200 4.78 11.86 20.25
CA ASN A 200 5.14 12.36 21.58
C ASN A 200 5.18 11.21 22.59
N ASN A 201 6.28 11.07 23.34
CA ASN A 201 6.48 10.00 24.32
C ASN A 201 6.11 8.60 23.80
N SER A 202 6.45 8.29 22.54
CA SER A 202 5.94 7.10 21.85
C SER A 202 7.07 6.22 21.28
N THR A 203 6.86 4.91 21.24
CA THR A 203 7.80 3.91 20.74
C THR A 203 7.21 2.87 19.76
N PRO A 204 6.26 3.24 18.86
CA PRO A 204 5.64 2.26 17.95
C PRO A 204 6.64 1.67 16.94
N VAL A 205 6.22 0.58 16.31
CA VAL A 205 6.87 0.03 15.11
C VAL A 205 6.22 0.64 13.87
N ILE A 206 6.98 1.43 13.11
CA ILE A 206 6.58 2.02 11.83
C ILE A 206 7.33 1.28 10.75
N VAL A 207 6.62 0.58 9.87
CA VAL A 207 7.26 -0.35 8.94
C VAL A 207 6.56 -0.36 7.60
N ASN A 208 7.31 -0.59 6.52
CA ASN A 208 6.72 -0.79 5.20
C ASN A 208 5.85 0.40 4.75
N CYS A 209 6.27 1.62 5.08
CA CYS A 209 5.49 2.83 4.83
C CYS A 209 6.19 3.75 3.82
N ILE A 210 5.39 4.51 3.08
CA ILE A 210 5.85 5.54 2.17
C ILE A 210 5.40 6.89 2.70
N PHE A 211 6.32 7.78 3.03
CA PHE A 211 6.05 9.17 3.33
C PHE A 211 6.43 10.00 2.11
N ASN A 212 5.44 10.45 1.37
CA ASN A 212 5.64 11.13 0.09
C ASN A 212 5.07 12.54 0.11
N GLU A 213 5.87 13.52 -0.31
CA GLU A 213 5.44 14.92 -0.52
C GLU A 213 4.72 15.55 0.69
N ASN A 214 5.10 15.16 1.91
CA ASN A 214 4.60 15.83 3.11
C ASN A 214 5.47 17.06 3.37
N GLN A 215 4.85 18.12 3.87
CA GLN A 215 5.59 19.33 4.17
C GLN A 215 5.17 19.93 5.50
N THR A 216 6.00 20.80 6.06
CA THR A 216 5.51 21.73 7.08
C THR A 216 4.97 22.98 6.40
N ASP A 217 3.85 23.50 6.90
CA ASP A 217 3.30 24.77 6.44
C ASP A 217 4.31 25.92 6.66
N ALA A 218 4.51 26.73 5.63
CA ALA A 218 5.45 27.84 5.65
C ALA A 218 4.93 29.07 6.41
N SER A 219 3.81 28.97 7.14
CA SER A 219 3.25 30.04 7.97
C SER A 219 3.99 30.25 9.31
N ALA A 220 4.69 29.22 9.81
CA ALA A 220 5.45 29.30 11.05
C ALA A 220 6.88 29.80 10.84
N ALA A 221 7.51 30.32 11.90
CA ALA A 221 8.92 30.71 11.86
C ALA A 221 9.83 29.53 11.53
N THR A 222 9.56 28.39 12.15
CA THR A 222 10.38 27.18 12.00
C THR A 222 9.51 25.99 11.60
N GLY A 223 9.89 25.31 10.52
CA GLY A 223 9.37 24.00 10.16
C GLY A 223 10.30 22.90 10.65
N LYS A 224 9.76 21.84 11.28
CA LYS A 224 10.53 20.72 11.81
C LYS A 224 9.93 19.39 11.38
N GLY A 225 10.70 18.57 10.65
CA GLY A 225 10.28 17.26 10.19
C GLY A 225 9.22 17.36 9.11
N GLY A 226 9.61 17.44 7.84
CA GLY A 226 8.65 17.51 6.73
C GLY A 226 7.74 16.28 6.64
N ALA A 227 8.20 15.12 7.09
CA ALA A 227 7.38 13.93 7.31
C ALA A 227 7.13 13.70 8.81
N ILE A 228 8.17 13.39 9.60
CA ILE A 228 8.01 12.91 10.97
C ILE A 228 8.67 13.87 11.97
N TYR A 229 7.97 14.17 13.05
CA TYR A 229 8.53 14.82 14.23
C TYR A 229 8.48 13.87 15.43
N LEU A 230 9.64 13.60 16.02
CA LEU A 230 9.77 12.77 17.22
C LEU A 230 10.09 13.65 18.43
N LEU A 231 9.17 13.69 19.40
CA LEU A 231 9.38 14.30 20.71
C LEU A 231 9.47 13.23 21.79
N ASN A 232 10.60 13.10 22.47
CA ASN A 232 10.79 12.07 23.52
C ASN A 232 10.39 10.66 23.05
N SER A 233 10.54 10.38 21.75
CA SER A 233 9.95 9.22 21.08
C SER A 233 11.03 8.38 20.41
N GLY A 234 11.09 7.10 20.75
CA GLY A 234 12.05 6.14 20.20
C GLY A 234 11.39 5.02 19.41
N PRO A 235 10.69 5.31 18.28
CA PRO A 235 10.11 4.27 17.44
C PRO A 235 11.18 3.44 16.74
N THR A 236 10.77 2.24 16.31
CA THR A 236 11.47 1.48 15.27
C THR A 236 10.88 1.85 13.92
N ILE A 237 11.68 2.44 13.04
CA ILE A 237 11.31 2.81 11.67
C ILE A 237 12.07 1.87 10.72
N LEU A 238 11.35 1.02 9.99
CA LEU A 238 11.93 -0.09 9.24
C LEU A 238 11.35 -0.21 7.83
N GLN A 239 12.19 -0.35 6.80
CA GLN A 239 11.70 -0.55 5.42
C GLN A 239 10.74 0.56 4.97
N CYS A 240 11.10 1.82 5.24
CA CYS A 240 10.28 2.97 4.86
C CYS A 240 10.97 3.77 3.75
N LEU A 241 10.15 4.37 2.89
CA LEU A 241 10.58 5.30 1.86
C LEU A 241 10.13 6.71 2.25
N PHE A 242 11.08 7.64 2.37
CA PHE A 242 10.84 9.06 2.59
C PHE A 242 11.26 9.83 1.34
N THR A 243 10.28 10.29 0.58
CA THR A 243 10.53 10.99 -0.69
C THR A 243 9.80 12.32 -0.79
N GLY A 244 10.48 13.34 -1.32
CA GLY A 244 9.86 14.64 -1.62
C GLY A 244 9.36 15.40 -0.38
N ASN A 245 9.72 14.99 0.84
CA ASN A 245 9.22 15.65 2.04
C ASN A 245 9.99 16.94 2.30
N SER A 246 9.32 17.97 2.83
CA SER A 246 9.95 19.26 3.03
C SER A 246 9.61 19.97 4.33
N ALA A 247 10.64 20.31 5.12
CA ALA A 247 10.48 21.21 6.26
C ALA A 247 10.73 22.65 5.80
N LYS A 248 9.67 23.47 5.79
CA LYS A 248 9.66 24.88 5.42
C LYS A 248 9.23 25.74 6.61
N GLY A 249 9.89 26.87 6.79
CA GLY A 249 9.47 27.94 7.71
C GLY A 249 9.82 29.32 7.14
N THR A 250 9.15 30.37 7.61
CA THR A 250 9.45 31.76 7.21
C THR A 250 10.89 32.14 7.58
N SER A 251 11.42 31.58 8.67
CA SER A 251 12.81 31.76 9.09
C SER A 251 13.69 30.59 8.64
N SER A 252 13.38 29.35 9.06
CA SER A 252 14.23 28.17 8.80
C SER A 252 13.42 26.86 8.79
N GLY A 253 14.00 25.81 8.20
CA GLY A 253 13.47 24.46 8.16
C GLY A 253 14.49 23.45 8.68
N LEU A 254 14.07 22.45 9.45
CA LEU A 254 14.96 21.46 10.06
C LEU A 254 14.43 20.04 9.82
N GLY A 255 15.25 19.16 9.23
CA GLY A 255 14.88 17.77 8.98
C GLY A 255 13.83 17.66 7.88
N GLY A 256 14.24 17.64 6.61
CA GLY A 256 13.32 17.62 5.48
C GLY A 256 12.37 16.42 5.50
N ALA A 257 12.82 15.27 6.00
CA ALA A 257 11.98 14.13 6.34
C ALA A 257 11.73 14.04 7.85
N ILE A 258 12.77 13.85 8.67
CA ILE A 258 12.62 13.53 10.10
C ILE A 258 13.31 14.57 10.97
N TYR A 259 12.62 15.06 12.00
CA TYR A 259 13.20 15.81 13.10
C TYR A 259 13.15 14.98 14.39
N ILE A 260 14.30 14.86 15.07
CA ILE A 260 14.47 14.02 16.27
C ILE A 260 14.81 14.92 17.46
N ASP A 261 13.95 14.91 18.48
CA ASP A 261 14.05 15.73 19.68
C ASP A 261 14.02 14.89 20.97
N ASN A 262 15.11 14.96 21.74
CA ASN A 262 15.30 14.15 22.96
C ASN A 262 14.93 12.66 22.76
N ALA A 263 15.40 12.08 21.66
CA ALA A 263 14.91 10.81 21.15
C ALA A 263 16.04 9.95 20.55
N SER A 264 15.84 8.63 20.57
CA SER A 264 16.81 7.66 20.03
C SER A 264 16.08 6.56 19.25
N PRO A 265 15.44 6.88 18.10
CA PRO A 265 14.80 5.89 17.25
C PRO A 265 15.83 4.94 16.61
N ALA A 266 15.36 3.76 16.21
CA ALA A 266 16.10 2.86 15.33
C ALA A 266 15.54 2.98 13.91
N ILE A 267 16.34 3.45 12.97
CA ILE A 267 15.98 3.66 11.57
C ILE A 267 16.78 2.66 10.72
N ARG A 268 16.09 1.71 10.10
CA ARG A 268 16.74 0.61 9.36
C ARG A 268 16.12 0.35 7.99
N ASN A 269 16.94 -0.06 7.02
CA ASN A 269 16.49 -0.45 5.69
C ASN A 269 15.62 0.64 5.02
N CYS A 270 15.88 1.92 5.28
CA CYS A 270 15.07 3.03 4.78
C CYS A 270 15.78 3.76 3.64
N THR A 271 14.99 4.36 2.75
CA THR A 271 15.52 5.30 1.74
C THR A 271 14.97 6.70 2.00
N PHE A 272 15.87 7.68 2.05
CA PHE A 272 15.59 9.11 2.12
C PHE A 272 16.08 9.75 0.84
N ALA A 273 15.16 10.18 -0.02
CA ALA A 273 15.51 10.80 -1.28
C ALA A 273 14.68 12.04 -1.60
N ALA A 274 15.28 13.02 -2.28
CA ALA A 274 14.57 14.23 -2.71
C ALA A 274 13.87 15.01 -1.57
N ASN A 275 14.27 14.80 -0.31
CA ASN A 275 13.75 15.58 0.80
C ASN A 275 14.50 16.90 0.89
N ALA A 276 13.84 17.95 1.38
CA ALA A 276 14.41 19.29 1.36
C ALA A 276 14.08 20.09 2.61
N VAL A 277 14.99 20.99 2.99
CA VAL A 277 14.70 22.02 3.98
C VAL A 277 14.73 23.40 3.32
N GLY A 278 13.86 24.30 3.78
CA GLY A 278 13.74 25.65 3.24
C GLY A 278 13.48 26.67 4.35
N GLY A 279 14.07 27.86 4.20
CA GLY A 279 13.94 28.98 5.12
C GLY A 279 14.06 30.30 4.38
N GLY A 280 13.34 31.33 4.84
CA GLY A 280 13.41 32.66 4.23
C GLY A 280 14.55 33.54 4.75
N SER A 281 14.97 33.36 6.01
CA SER A 281 15.94 34.25 6.68
C SER A 281 17.19 33.55 7.20
N ALA A 282 17.15 32.24 7.41
CA ALA A 282 18.29 31.41 7.80
C ALA A 282 18.30 30.14 6.96
N PRO A 283 19.47 29.58 6.65
CA PRO A 283 19.51 28.31 5.95
C PRO A 283 18.85 27.22 6.82
N GLY A 284 18.10 26.34 6.18
CA GLY A 284 17.63 25.12 6.84
C GLY A 284 18.79 24.17 7.09
N ASN A 285 18.60 23.15 7.94
CA ASN A 285 19.60 22.12 8.21
C ASN A 285 18.99 20.71 8.17
N GLY A 286 19.76 19.73 7.70
CA GLY A 286 19.36 18.33 7.70
C GLY A 286 18.34 18.06 6.59
N GLY A 287 18.82 18.05 5.34
CA GLY A 287 17.96 17.85 4.15
C GLY A 287 17.06 16.60 4.25
N ALA A 288 17.53 15.54 4.92
CA ALA A 288 16.73 14.37 5.28
C ALA A 288 16.39 14.35 6.78
N ILE A 289 17.41 14.30 7.64
CA ILE A 289 17.24 14.06 9.08
C ILE A 289 17.93 15.17 9.87
N TYR A 290 17.23 15.73 10.85
CA TYR A 290 17.82 16.61 11.85
C TYR A 290 17.79 15.95 13.23
N VAL A 291 18.94 15.91 13.89
CA VAL A 291 19.18 15.28 15.19
C VAL A 291 19.48 16.36 16.24
N ALA A 292 18.50 16.68 17.08
CA ALA A 292 18.67 17.69 18.13
C ALA A 292 19.60 17.20 19.25
N GLY A 293 20.05 18.13 20.09
CA GLY A 293 20.99 17.85 21.18
C GLY A 293 20.42 16.83 22.16
N GLY A 294 21.27 15.92 22.64
CA GLY A 294 20.85 14.83 23.54
C GLY A 294 20.17 13.64 22.85
N SER A 295 19.98 13.69 21.53
CA SER A 295 19.43 12.58 20.73
C SER A 295 20.53 11.71 20.13
N SER A 296 20.29 10.40 20.06
CA SER A 296 21.27 9.41 19.57
C SER A 296 20.57 8.29 18.79
N PRO A 297 20.03 8.59 17.60
CA PRO A 297 19.36 7.58 16.77
C PRO A 297 20.38 6.57 16.22
N VAL A 298 19.91 5.35 15.95
CA VAL A 298 20.65 4.35 15.18
C VAL A 298 20.15 4.38 13.74
N ILE A 299 21.04 4.56 12.77
CA ILE A 299 20.75 4.61 11.33
C ILE A 299 21.57 3.53 10.65
N GLU A 300 20.91 2.49 10.15
CA GLU A 300 21.60 1.32 9.57
C GLU A 300 20.94 0.87 8.27
N ASN A 301 21.71 0.36 7.31
CA ASN A 301 21.20 -0.15 6.03
C ASN A 301 20.36 0.86 5.26
N CYS A 302 20.66 2.15 5.39
CA CYS A 302 19.86 3.20 4.77
C CYS A 302 20.53 3.73 3.50
N ILE A 303 19.69 4.24 2.59
CA ILE A 303 20.13 5.08 1.48
C ILE A 303 19.69 6.51 1.77
N VAL A 304 20.63 7.47 1.78
CA VAL A 304 20.35 8.90 1.98
C VAL A 304 20.98 9.66 0.82
N TRP A 305 20.15 10.01 -0.17
CA TRP A 305 20.64 10.52 -1.45
C TRP A 305 19.77 11.65 -2.00
N ASN A 306 20.38 12.64 -2.65
CA ASN A 306 19.68 13.77 -3.27
C ASN A 306 18.75 14.52 -2.31
N ASN A 307 19.19 14.75 -1.06
CA ASN A 307 18.42 15.54 -0.10
C ASN A 307 19.02 16.95 -0.01
N ALA A 308 18.17 17.97 -0.16
CA ALA A 308 18.60 19.37 -0.27
C ALA A 308 18.72 20.03 1.11
N ASP A 309 19.93 20.50 1.42
CA ASP A 309 20.26 21.29 2.61
C ASP A 309 20.92 22.63 2.19
N PRO A 310 20.20 23.77 2.24
CA PRO A 310 20.75 25.08 1.90
C PRO A 310 21.88 25.55 2.84
N ALA A 311 22.05 24.99 4.04
CA ALA A 311 23.20 25.30 4.91
C ALA A 311 24.49 24.62 4.44
N SER A 312 24.41 23.63 3.56
CA SER A 312 25.56 22.90 3.02
C SER A 312 25.42 22.68 1.51
N PRO A 313 25.45 23.77 0.70
CA PRO A 313 25.33 23.65 -0.75
C PRO A 313 26.59 22.98 -1.31
N GLY A 314 26.50 21.69 -1.65
CA GLY A 314 27.55 20.97 -2.39
C GLY A 314 27.94 19.58 -1.90
N ALA A 315 27.63 19.17 -0.66
CA ALA A 315 27.65 17.78 -0.14
C ALA A 315 27.48 17.73 1.40
N VAL A 316 27.18 16.52 1.90
CA VAL A 316 27.39 15.95 3.25
C VAL A 316 26.29 16.10 4.33
N SER A 317 25.50 17.17 4.40
CA SER A 317 24.63 17.37 5.59
C SER A 317 23.17 16.92 5.46
N ALA A 318 22.89 15.84 4.73
CA ALA A 318 21.53 15.28 4.72
C ALA A 318 21.09 14.81 6.13
N ILE A 319 22.05 14.40 6.97
CA ILE A 319 21.87 14.13 8.40
C ILE A 319 22.69 15.17 9.18
N ASN A 320 22.04 16.03 9.96
CA ASN A 320 22.70 17.15 10.64
C ASN A 320 22.11 17.40 12.03
N GLY A 321 22.73 18.28 12.82
CA GLY A 321 22.29 18.70 14.15
C GLY A 321 23.32 18.36 15.25
N PRO A 322 23.13 18.89 16.46
CA PRO A 322 24.09 18.73 17.56
C PRO A 322 23.99 17.39 18.30
N GLY A 323 23.09 16.48 17.92
CA GLY A 323 23.03 15.13 18.47
C GLY A 323 24.13 14.20 17.94
N THR A 324 24.12 12.95 18.38
CA THR A 324 25.19 11.98 18.11
C THR A 324 24.62 10.70 17.51
N PRO A 325 24.19 10.70 16.23
CA PRO A 325 23.67 9.50 15.57
C PRO A 325 24.75 8.42 15.44
N VAL A 326 24.36 7.16 15.59
CA VAL A 326 25.20 6.00 15.27
C VAL A 326 24.81 5.52 13.88
N VAL A 327 25.72 5.68 12.91
CA VAL A 327 25.45 5.38 11.50
C VAL A 327 26.32 4.24 11.02
N SER A 328 25.72 3.21 10.45
CA SER A 328 26.44 2.04 9.93
C SER A 328 25.83 1.46 8.66
N TYR A 329 26.65 0.77 7.86
CA TYR A 329 26.23 0.02 6.66
C TYR A 329 25.23 0.81 5.81
N SER A 330 25.58 2.02 5.38
CA SER A 330 24.64 2.92 4.72
C SER A 330 25.29 3.60 3.54
N LEU A 331 24.49 3.95 2.54
CA LEU A 331 24.91 4.75 1.40
C LEU A 331 24.44 6.18 1.62
N ILE A 332 25.37 7.11 1.78
CA ILE A 332 25.08 8.50 2.13
C ILE A 332 25.86 9.41 1.19
N GLN A 333 25.14 10.31 0.51
CA GLN A 333 25.75 11.28 -0.40
C GLN A 333 26.73 12.21 0.34
N GLY A 334 28.00 12.19 -0.06
CA GLY A 334 29.09 12.89 0.62
C GLY A 334 29.66 12.16 1.84
N GLY A 335 29.21 10.94 2.12
CA GLY A 335 29.62 10.12 3.26
C GLY A 335 29.08 10.59 4.62
N PHE A 336 29.55 9.96 5.69
CA PHE A 336 29.20 10.33 7.07
C PHE A 336 30.39 10.12 8.01
N THR A 337 30.97 11.22 8.50
CA THR A 337 32.15 11.18 9.38
C THR A 337 31.84 10.46 10.69
N GLY A 338 32.67 9.49 11.06
CA GLY A 338 32.48 8.66 12.25
C GLY A 338 31.50 7.50 12.08
N GLY A 339 30.87 7.38 10.90
CA GLY A 339 30.08 6.20 10.54
C GLY A 339 30.95 4.99 10.21
N THR A 340 30.37 3.79 10.27
CA THR A 340 31.03 2.52 9.94
C THR A 340 30.46 1.94 8.64
N ASN A 341 31.30 1.50 7.70
CA ASN A 341 30.85 0.97 6.40
C ASN A 341 29.89 1.92 5.66
N ILE A 342 30.34 3.17 5.46
CA ILE A 342 29.58 4.18 4.75
C ILE A 342 30.05 4.23 3.29
N LEU A 343 29.10 4.03 2.37
CA LEU A 343 29.31 4.17 0.94
C LEU A 343 28.93 5.59 0.50
N ASP A 344 29.72 6.15 -0.40
CA ASP A 344 29.43 7.42 -1.08
C ASP A 344 29.57 7.23 -2.59
N ALA A 345 28.48 6.78 -3.20
CA ALA A 345 28.38 6.54 -4.62
C ALA A 345 26.91 6.67 -5.03
N ASP A 346 26.64 7.05 -6.28
CA ASP A 346 25.26 7.13 -6.79
C ASP A 346 24.53 5.79 -6.58
N PRO A 347 23.37 5.74 -5.89
CA PRO A 347 22.60 4.53 -5.66
C PRO A 347 22.00 3.93 -6.94
N GLN A 348 22.10 4.63 -8.07
CA GLN A 348 21.63 4.17 -9.39
C GLN A 348 20.15 3.77 -9.36
N PHE A 349 19.29 4.65 -8.85
CA PHE A 349 17.84 4.43 -8.88
C PHE A 349 17.33 4.28 -10.32
N VAL A 350 16.28 3.47 -10.51
CA VAL A 350 15.68 3.19 -11.83
C VAL A 350 15.13 4.46 -12.45
N GLU A 351 14.19 5.14 -11.76
CA GLU A 351 13.53 6.36 -12.23
C GLU A 351 13.07 7.22 -11.04
N PRO A 352 14.00 7.86 -10.32
CA PRO A 352 13.69 8.57 -9.07
C PRO A 352 12.75 9.77 -9.26
N GLU A 353 12.78 10.43 -10.42
CA GLU A 353 11.88 11.56 -10.75
C GLU A 353 10.42 11.12 -10.93
N ALA A 354 10.17 9.84 -11.21
CA ALA A 354 8.84 9.24 -11.26
C ALA A 354 8.47 8.53 -9.94
N GLY A 355 9.28 8.68 -8.89
CA GLY A 355 9.08 8.01 -7.59
C GLY A 355 9.55 6.56 -7.54
N ASN A 356 10.23 6.05 -8.59
CA ASN A 356 10.77 4.69 -8.60
C ASN A 356 12.20 4.67 -8.04
N PHE A 357 12.29 4.40 -6.74
CA PHE A 357 13.55 4.33 -5.98
C PHE A 357 14.12 2.91 -5.86
N ARG A 358 13.66 1.95 -6.68
CA ARG A 358 14.36 0.68 -6.86
C ARG A 358 15.75 0.95 -7.43
N GLN A 359 16.72 0.15 -7.04
CA GLN A 359 18.09 0.26 -7.54
C GLN A 359 18.24 -0.53 -8.84
N ARG A 360 19.11 -0.07 -9.74
CA ARG A 360 19.47 -0.80 -10.96
C ARG A 360 20.46 -1.92 -10.63
N LYS A 361 20.54 -2.92 -11.52
CA LYS A 361 21.58 -3.95 -11.47
C LYS A 361 22.98 -3.32 -11.51
N GLY A 362 23.83 -3.69 -10.55
CA GLY A 362 25.18 -3.14 -10.40
C GLY A 362 25.24 -1.89 -9.53
N SER A 363 24.13 -1.52 -8.88
CA SER A 363 24.12 -0.46 -7.87
C SER A 363 25.14 -0.75 -6.77
N PRO A 364 25.84 0.28 -6.25
CA PRO A 364 26.67 0.12 -5.06
C PRO A 364 25.88 -0.22 -3.79
N ALA A 365 24.54 -0.08 -3.82
CA ALA A 365 23.67 -0.46 -2.73
C ALA A 365 23.32 -1.96 -2.71
N THR A 366 23.60 -2.69 -3.79
CA THR A 366 23.33 -4.13 -3.90
C THR A 366 24.30 -4.92 -3.03
N ASP A 367 23.79 -5.89 -2.27
CA ASP A 367 24.55 -6.77 -1.37
C ASP A 367 25.48 -6.00 -0.40
N ALA A 368 25.08 -4.77 -0.01
CA ALA A 368 25.90 -3.86 0.79
C ALA A 368 25.38 -3.68 2.23
N GLY A 369 24.20 -4.22 2.55
CA GLY A 369 23.60 -4.17 3.86
C GLY A 369 24.24 -5.12 4.86
N ASN A 370 24.06 -4.82 6.15
CA ASN A 370 24.49 -5.67 7.24
C ASN A 370 23.71 -7.01 7.20
N PRO A 371 24.37 -8.16 7.00
CA PRO A 371 23.69 -9.46 6.94
C PRO A 371 23.14 -9.91 8.30
N ALA A 372 23.56 -9.28 9.40
CA ALA A 372 23.09 -9.58 10.75
C ALA A 372 21.86 -8.76 11.17
N THR A 373 21.29 -7.95 10.28
CA THR A 373 20.12 -7.13 10.60
C THR A 373 18.90 -8.00 10.89
N ASP A 374 18.21 -7.67 11.98
CA ASP A 374 16.96 -8.33 12.35
C ASP A 374 15.84 -7.94 11.38
N LEU A 375 15.27 -8.95 10.70
CA LEU A 375 14.19 -8.81 9.73
C LEU A 375 12.85 -9.32 10.29
N SER A 376 12.78 -9.71 11.57
CA SER A 376 11.59 -10.32 12.18
C SER A 376 10.37 -9.40 12.21
N LEU A 377 10.58 -8.09 12.15
CA LEU A 377 9.52 -7.08 12.14
C LEU A 377 9.02 -6.73 10.73
N LEU A 378 9.63 -7.24 9.66
CA LEU A 378 9.17 -7.01 8.30
C LEU A 378 7.87 -7.77 8.00
N PRO A 379 7.02 -7.27 7.07
CA PRO A 379 5.94 -8.07 6.51
C PRO A 379 6.49 -9.38 5.95
N GLN A 380 5.69 -10.44 6.05
CA GLN A 380 6.06 -11.77 5.59
C GLN A 380 5.04 -12.31 4.59
N ASN A 381 5.50 -13.13 3.65
CA ASN A 381 4.64 -13.91 2.79
C ASN A 381 4.06 -15.12 3.57
N THR A 382 3.13 -15.87 2.98
CA THR A 382 2.49 -17.04 3.60
C THR A 382 3.48 -18.16 3.96
N ASP A 383 4.64 -18.19 3.32
CA ASP A 383 5.77 -19.08 3.62
C ASP A 383 6.72 -18.55 4.73
N ASN A 384 6.34 -17.45 5.38
CA ASN A 384 7.09 -16.72 6.40
C ASN A 384 8.40 -16.07 5.91
N THR A 385 8.58 -15.92 4.59
CA THR A 385 9.71 -15.16 4.06
C THR A 385 9.47 -13.65 4.18
N PRO A 386 10.46 -12.85 4.63
CA PRO A 386 10.30 -11.41 4.69
C PRO A 386 10.14 -10.80 3.29
N LEU A 387 9.33 -9.75 3.20
CA LEU A 387 9.03 -9.03 1.96
C LEU A 387 9.67 -7.64 1.94
N THR A 388 10.05 -7.17 0.77
CA THR A 388 10.43 -5.78 0.47
C THR A 388 9.22 -4.86 0.42
N LEU A 389 9.46 -3.56 0.27
CA LEU A 389 8.39 -2.54 0.20
C LEU A 389 7.41 -2.74 -0.96
N ASP A 390 7.89 -3.36 -2.04
CA ASP A 390 7.10 -3.69 -3.23
C ASP A 390 6.65 -5.16 -3.30
N GLY A 391 6.71 -5.87 -2.17
CA GLY A 391 6.18 -7.23 -2.06
C GLY A 391 7.05 -8.33 -2.67
N ALA A 392 8.27 -8.01 -3.14
CA ALA A 392 9.24 -9.02 -3.53
C ALA A 392 9.87 -9.69 -2.30
N ARG A 393 10.48 -10.86 -2.47
CA ARG A 393 11.19 -11.52 -1.36
C ARG A 393 12.44 -10.72 -0.98
N ARG A 394 12.59 -10.43 0.31
CA ARG A 394 13.84 -9.89 0.87
C ARG A 394 14.89 -11.01 0.86
N LEU A 395 15.93 -10.87 0.04
CA LEU A 395 16.94 -11.92 -0.16
C LEU A 395 17.88 -11.98 1.05
N THR A 396 17.91 -13.10 1.77
CA THR A 396 18.67 -13.24 3.02
C THR A 396 19.96 -14.08 2.88
N SER A 397 20.19 -14.70 1.73
CA SER A 397 21.24 -15.72 1.55
C SER A 397 22.63 -15.18 1.20
N VAL A 398 22.79 -13.90 0.84
CA VAL A 398 24.07 -13.35 0.35
C VAL A 398 24.41 -11.94 0.86
N SER A 399 23.71 -11.47 1.91
CA SER A 399 23.56 -10.08 2.37
C SER A 399 22.34 -9.40 1.73
N ILE A 400 21.79 -8.38 2.42
CA ILE A 400 20.60 -7.67 1.97
C ILE A 400 21.02 -6.39 1.25
N ASP A 401 20.21 -5.92 0.33
CA ASP A 401 20.42 -4.59 -0.27
C ASP A 401 20.17 -3.46 0.73
N LEU A 402 20.84 -2.32 0.54
CA LEU A 402 20.54 -1.11 1.30
C LEU A 402 19.17 -0.55 0.93
N GLY A 403 18.46 0.03 1.90
CA GLY A 403 17.13 0.59 1.67
C GLY A 403 16.01 -0.47 1.67
N PRO A 404 14.81 -0.12 1.21
CA PRO A 404 13.61 -0.93 1.40
C PRO A 404 13.32 -1.92 0.25
N PHE A 405 14.16 -1.92 -0.79
CA PHE A 405 14.02 -2.75 -1.99
C PHE A 405 15.20 -3.71 -2.11
N GLU A 406 15.00 -4.80 -2.85
CA GLU A 406 16.07 -5.68 -3.34
C GLU A 406 16.19 -5.50 -4.86
N VAL A 407 17.42 -5.46 -5.36
CA VAL A 407 17.72 -5.72 -6.75
C VAL A 407 17.52 -7.20 -6.96
N THR A 408 16.37 -7.55 -7.51
CA THR A 408 16.16 -8.92 -7.98
C THR A 408 17.21 -9.22 -9.04
N PRO A 409 18.01 -10.30 -8.90
CA PRO A 409 18.77 -10.77 -10.03
C PRO A 409 17.77 -11.16 -11.11
N SER A 410 17.76 -10.42 -12.23
CA SER A 410 16.93 -10.74 -13.40
C SER A 410 17.06 -12.23 -13.72
N SER A 411 16.02 -12.99 -13.44
CA SER A 411 16.02 -14.44 -13.63
C SER A 411 15.46 -14.75 -15.02
N ILE A 412 16.03 -15.76 -15.66
CA ILE A 412 15.43 -16.37 -16.83
C ILE A 412 14.73 -17.62 -16.35
N TRP A 413 13.40 -17.60 -16.38
CA TRP A 413 12.56 -18.75 -16.08
C TRP A 413 12.38 -19.57 -17.35
N TYR A 414 12.96 -20.76 -17.38
CA TYR A 414 12.87 -21.68 -18.50
C TYR A 414 11.67 -22.61 -18.34
N VAL A 415 10.86 -22.74 -19.38
CA VAL A 415 9.67 -23.59 -19.41
C VAL A 415 9.74 -24.55 -20.60
N ASN A 416 9.64 -25.85 -20.34
CA ASN A 416 9.61 -26.89 -21.36
C ASN A 416 8.65 -27.99 -20.95
N ALA A 417 7.50 -28.08 -21.63
CA ALA A 417 6.46 -29.08 -21.33
C ALA A 417 6.95 -30.54 -21.47
N ALA A 418 8.03 -30.77 -22.21
CA ALA A 418 8.65 -32.08 -22.36
C ALA A 418 9.69 -32.39 -21.26
N ASN A 419 9.98 -31.46 -20.35
CA ASN A 419 10.95 -31.72 -19.30
C ASN A 419 10.43 -32.75 -18.29
N THR A 420 11.30 -33.68 -17.90
CA THR A 420 11.01 -34.77 -16.97
C THR A 420 11.91 -34.73 -15.73
N ALA A 421 12.54 -33.59 -15.45
CA ALA A 421 13.38 -33.43 -14.25
C ALA A 421 12.56 -33.77 -12.98
N PRO A 422 13.12 -34.49 -12.00
CA PRO A 422 12.38 -34.90 -10.80
C PRO A 422 11.92 -33.72 -9.92
N ALA A 423 12.62 -32.58 -10.00
CA ALA A 423 12.33 -31.35 -9.28
C ALA A 423 12.73 -30.15 -10.17
N PRO A 424 11.90 -29.78 -11.17
CA PRO A 424 12.22 -28.68 -12.06
C PRO A 424 12.20 -27.36 -11.29
N THR A 425 13.27 -26.58 -11.42
CA THR A 425 13.45 -25.30 -10.72
C THR A 425 13.24 -24.09 -11.63
N GLY A 426 13.14 -24.30 -12.94
CA GLY A 426 13.05 -23.24 -13.94
C GLY A 426 14.35 -22.47 -14.19
N ALA A 427 15.48 -22.87 -13.59
CA ALA A 427 16.73 -22.10 -13.64
C ALA A 427 17.60 -22.33 -14.89
N SER A 428 17.30 -23.36 -15.68
CA SER A 428 17.99 -23.67 -16.94
C SER A 428 17.07 -24.52 -17.83
N TRP A 429 17.44 -24.72 -19.10
CA TRP A 429 16.70 -25.67 -19.97
C TRP A 429 16.67 -27.11 -19.43
N GLU A 430 17.73 -27.55 -18.75
CA GLU A 430 17.81 -28.88 -18.11
C GLU A 430 16.82 -29.02 -16.94
N ASN A 431 16.64 -27.94 -16.17
CA ASN A 431 15.75 -27.90 -15.01
C ASN A 431 14.47 -27.09 -15.27
N ALA A 432 14.07 -26.90 -16.53
CA ALA A 432 12.94 -26.06 -16.91
C ALA A 432 11.62 -26.53 -16.27
N PHE A 433 10.73 -25.61 -15.91
CA PHE A 433 9.38 -25.99 -15.48
C PHE A 433 8.64 -26.73 -16.59
N SER A 434 7.94 -27.81 -16.25
CA SER A 434 7.07 -28.52 -17.18
C SER A 434 5.70 -27.86 -17.32
N ASP A 435 5.24 -27.16 -16.27
CA ASP A 435 4.06 -26.31 -16.31
C ASP A 435 4.47 -24.84 -16.47
N ILE A 436 3.82 -24.14 -17.40
CA ILE A 436 4.07 -22.70 -17.58
C ILE A 436 3.57 -21.89 -16.39
N ASN A 437 2.52 -22.34 -15.70
CA ASN A 437 1.91 -21.61 -14.60
C ASN A 437 2.92 -21.44 -13.44
N ASP A 438 3.81 -22.42 -13.20
CA ASP A 438 4.88 -22.32 -12.19
C ASP A 438 5.81 -21.12 -12.46
N ALA A 439 6.22 -20.93 -13.72
CA ALA A 439 7.04 -19.78 -14.11
C ALA A 439 6.27 -18.47 -14.03
N LEU A 440 4.99 -18.47 -14.44
CA LEU A 440 4.15 -17.27 -14.44
C LEU A 440 3.80 -16.80 -13.02
N THR A 441 3.73 -17.72 -12.05
CA THR A 441 3.54 -17.40 -10.62
C THR A 441 4.82 -16.85 -9.97
N LEU A 442 6.00 -17.24 -10.46
CA LEU A 442 7.28 -16.82 -9.89
C LEU A 442 7.88 -15.57 -10.54
N ALA A 443 7.55 -15.30 -11.82
CA ALA A 443 8.12 -14.19 -12.56
C ALA A 443 7.70 -12.83 -11.99
N SER A 444 8.68 -11.95 -11.80
CA SER A 444 8.53 -10.59 -11.25
C SER A 444 9.26 -9.56 -12.10
N GLU A 445 8.98 -8.27 -11.88
CA GLU A 445 9.57 -7.15 -12.64
C GLU A 445 11.09 -7.34 -12.88
N GLY A 446 11.51 -7.30 -14.15
CA GLY A 446 12.90 -7.50 -14.57
C GLY A 446 13.24 -8.93 -15.03
N ASP A 447 12.38 -9.91 -14.77
CA ASP A 447 12.55 -11.29 -15.21
C ASP A 447 12.27 -11.49 -16.71
N GLN A 448 12.74 -12.64 -17.22
CA GLN A 448 12.32 -13.16 -18.52
C GLN A 448 11.71 -14.54 -18.35
N VAL A 449 10.65 -14.82 -19.10
CA VAL A 449 10.06 -16.17 -19.19
C VAL A 449 10.33 -16.71 -20.59
N TRP A 450 11.14 -17.76 -20.68
CA TRP A 450 11.55 -18.40 -21.93
C TRP A 450 10.85 -19.74 -22.09
N VAL A 451 9.96 -19.81 -23.06
CA VAL A 451 9.08 -20.96 -23.24
C VAL A 451 9.50 -21.72 -24.50
N ALA A 452 9.89 -22.98 -24.32
CA ALA A 452 10.17 -23.87 -25.42
C ALA A 452 8.91 -24.08 -26.28
N ARG A 453 9.10 -24.54 -27.52
CA ARG A 453 8.01 -25.03 -28.35
C ARG A 453 7.28 -26.16 -27.64
N GLY A 454 5.97 -26.11 -27.66
CA GLY A 454 5.16 -27.04 -26.91
C GLY A 454 3.74 -26.56 -26.74
N LEU A 455 2.96 -27.35 -26.02
CA LEU A 455 1.58 -27.06 -25.69
C LEU A 455 1.50 -26.74 -24.20
N TYR A 456 0.95 -25.58 -23.85
CA TYR A 456 0.92 -25.08 -22.48
C TYR A 456 -0.49 -24.64 -22.11
N GLU A 457 -1.01 -25.18 -21.01
CA GLU A 457 -2.33 -24.80 -20.50
C GLU A 457 -2.18 -23.62 -19.53
N ILE A 458 -2.99 -22.57 -19.74
CA ILE A 458 -3.07 -21.44 -18.83
C ILE A 458 -4.29 -21.65 -17.94
N SER A 459 -4.06 -21.65 -16.62
CA SER A 459 -5.11 -21.82 -15.62
C SER A 459 -5.97 -20.55 -15.54
N GLY A 460 -7.06 -20.51 -16.30
CA GLY A 460 -7.96 -19.36 -16.33
C GLY A 460 -7.48 -18.26 -17.28
N SER A 461 -7.28 -17.05 -16.75
CA SER A 461 -6.70 -15.90 -17.48
C SER A 461 -5.44 -15.46 -16.76
N TYR A 462 -4.39 -15.13 -17.51
CA TYR A 462 -3.17 -14.55 -16.96
C TYR A 462 -3.12 -13.05 -17.21
N THR A 463 -2.81 -12.28 -16.18
CA THR A 463 -2.50 -10.85 -16.29
C THR A 463 -0.99 -10.71 -16.36
N MET A 464 -0.48 -10.10 -17.43
CA MET A 464 0.97 -9.90 -17.54
C MET A 464 1.47 -8.94 -16.45
N VAL A 465 2.66 -9.25 -15.92
CA VAL A 465 3.35 -8.40 -14.96
C VAL A 465 4.19 -7.38 -15.74
N HIS A 466 4.05 -6.09 -15.38
CA HIS A 466 4.87 -5.03 -15.96
C HIS A 466 6.36 -5.29 -15.67
N GLY A 467 7.21 -5.08 -16.67
CA GLY A 467 8.65 -5.28 -16.60
C GLY A 467 9.11 -6.74 -16.77
N VAL A 468 8.20 -7.71 -16.92
CA VAL A 468 8.53 -9.09 -17.30
C VAL A 468 8.54 -9.23 -18.83
N LYS A 469 9.56 -9.88 -19.37
CA LYS A 469 9.64 -10.18 -20.82
C LYS A 469 9.32 -11.64 -21.10
N TYR A 470 8.25 -11.88 -21.85
CA TYR A 470 7.81 -13.22 -22.23
C TYR A 470 8.25 -13.52 -23.66
N TYR A 471 9.01 -14.59 -23.83
CA TYR A 471 9.49 -15.08 -25.12
C TYR A 471 9.10 -16.55 -25.31
N GLY A 472 8.45 -16.85 -26.42
CA GLY A 472 8.07 -18.21 -26.81
C GLY A 472 8.80 -18.68 -28.07
N SER A 473 8.60 -19.96 -28.37
CA SER A 473 9.08 -20.71 -29.54
C SER A 473 10.57 -21.06 -29.52
N PHE A 474 11.15 -21.27 -28.34
CA PHE A 474 12.51 -21.79 -28.22
C PHE A 474 12.61 -23.30 -28.55
N ALA A 475 13.75 -23.75 -29.05
CA ALA A 475 14.10 -25.16 -29.20
C ALA A 475 14.48 -25.83 -27.86
N GLY A 476 14.85 -25.04 -26.84
CA GLY A 476 15.22 -25.50 -25.51
C GLY A 476 16.73 -25.63 -25.31
N THR A 477 17.53 -24.86 -26.04
CA THR A 477 19.02 -24.88 -25.96
C THR A 477 19.64 -23.48 -26.07
N GLU A 478 18.83 -22.46 -26.31
CA GLU A 478 19.26 -21.11 -26.60
C GLU A 478 19.80 -20.39 -25.36
N THR A 479 20.71 -19.45 -25.61
CA THR A 479 21.30 -18.53 -24.62
C THR A 479 20.95 -17.07 -24.90
N SER A 480 20.16 -16.78 -25.94
CA SER A 480 19.62 -15.46 -26.27
C SER A 480 18.27 -15.57 -27.00
N PRO A 481 17.32 -14.61 -26.83
CA PRO A 481 16.06 -14.58 -27.58
C PRO A 481 16.22 -14.52 -29.11
N ASP A 482 17.35 -14.00 -29.60
CA ASP A 482 17.65 -13.89 -31.04
C ASP A 482 18.02 -15.23 -31.68
N GLN A 483 18.30 -16.25 -30.86
CA GLN A 483 18.65 -17.60 -31.34
C GLN A 483 17.41 -18.47 -31.57
N ARG A 484 16.20 -17.97 -31.31
CA ARG A 484 14.96 -18.73 -31.52
C ARG A 484 14.85 -19.20 -32.98
N PRO A 485 14.47 -20.46 -33.21
CA PRO A 485 14.41 -21.03 -34.55
C PRO A 485 13.32 -20.37 -35.41
N PHE A 486 13.69 -19.99 -36.64
CA PHE A 486 12.78 -19.52 -37.68
C PHE A 486 12.77 -20.47 -38.88
N PRO A 487 11.62 -20.67 -39.56
CA PRO A 487 10.33 -20.04 -39.31
C PRO A 487 9.55 -20.68 -38.14
N ILE A 488 8.79 -19.87 -37.40
CA ILE A 488 7.86 -20.35 -36.38
C ILE A 488 6.60 -20.88 -37.10
N GLY A 489 6.30 -22.17 -36.97
CA GLY A 489 5.17 -22.79 -37.66
C GLY A 489 3.83 -22.36 -37.06
N HIS A 490 2.87 -21.98 -37.91
CA HIS A 490 1.55 -21.53 -37.47
C HIS A 490 0.74 -22.66 -36.83
N GLY A 491 0.49 -22.52 -35.54
CA GLY A 491 -0.35 -23.35 -34.70
C GLY A 491 0.30 -24.65 -34.28
N ASP A 492 1.50 -24.99 -34.73
CA ASP A 492 2.10 -26.30 -34.48
C ASP A 492 2.95 -26.30 -33.20
N PRO A 493 2.56 -27.04 -32.15
CA PRO A 493 3.36 -27.12 -30.91
C PRO A 493 4.73 -27.76 -31.12
N ALA A 494 4.99 -28.44 -32.24
CA ALA A 494 6.32 -28.95 -32.57
C ALA A 494 7.29 -27.83 -33.00
N THR A 495 6.79 -26.63 -33.31
CA THR A 495 7.59 -25.52 -33.86
C THR A 495 7.28 -24.17 -33.21
N SER A 496 6.31 -24.13 -32.29
CA SER A 496 5.89 -22.90 -31.61
C SER A 496 5.44 -23.16 -30.17
N SER A 497 5.51 -22.15 -29.32
CA SER A 497 4.87 -22.19 -27.99
C SER A 497 3.40 -21.86 -28.15
N VAL A 498 2.55 -22.87 -27.96
CA VAL A 498 1.10 -22.77 -28.13
C VAL A 498 0.41 -22.75 -26.77
N LEU A 499 -0.16 -21.61 -26.42
CA LEU A 499 -0.97 -21.42 -25.23
C LEU A 499 -2.41 -21.91 -25.49
N ILE A 500 -2.94 -22.71 -24.57
CA ILE A 500 -4.32 -23.16 -24.56
C ILE A 500 -5.04 -22.54 -23.38
N GLY A 501 -6.17 -21.90 -23.68
CA GLY A 501 -7.09 -21.35 -22.69
C GLY A 501 -8.32 -22.23 -22.49
N SER A 502 -9.14 -21.81 -21.53
CA SER A 502 -10.47 -22.35 -21.27
C SER A 502 -11.57 -21.41 -21.80
N SER A 503 -12.70 -21.26 -21.12
CA SER A 503 -13.80 -20.36 -21.49
C SER A 503 -13.51 -18.86 -21.28
N SER A 504 -12.30 -18.51 -20.83
CA SER A 504 -11.86 -17.14 -20.56
C SER A 504 -10.71 -16.72 -21.49
N PRO A 505 -10.43 -15.41 -21.66
CA PRO A 505 -9.25 -14.95 -22.37
C PRO A 505 -7.96 -15.52 -21.75
N ILE A 506 -7.00 -15.97 -22.57
CA ILE A 506 -5.72 -16.48 -22.04
C ILE A 506 -4.92 -15.37 -21.36
N ILE A 507 -4.87 -14.19 -21.97
CA ILE A 507 -4.25 -12.99 -21.44
C ILE A 507 -5.35 -11.94 -21.24
N ASP A 508 -5.55 -11.44 -20.02
CA ASP A 508 -6.50 -10.36 -19.70
C ASP A 508 -5.77 -9.19 -19.03
N ASN A 509 -5.24 -8.28 -19.86
CA ASN A 509 -4.52 -7.09 -19.41
C ASN A 509 -5.51 -5.92 -19.31
N ASN A 510 -6.17 -5.77 -18.17
CA ASN A 510 -7.05 -4.63 -17.88
C ASN A 510 -6.40 -3.73 -16.83
N ALA A 511 -6.03 -2.50 -17.21
CA ALA A 511 -5.47 -1.48 -16.32
C ALA A 511 -4.20 -1.90 -15.53
N ASN A 512 -3.40 -2.83 -16.04
CA ASN A 512 -2.22 -3.40 -15.35
C ASN A 512 -0.89 -2.68 -15.64
N GLY A 513 -0.92 -1.40 -16.02
CA GLY A 513 0.29 -0.56 -16.11
C GLY A 513 1.30 -0.91 -17.23
N LEU A 514 0.96 -1.79 -18.17
CA LEU A 514 1.86 -2.14 -19.28
C LEU A 514 2.20 -0.92 -20.17
N THR A 515 3.44 -0.88 -20.60
CA THR A 515 4.08 0.14 -21.45
C THR A 515 4.54 -0.46 -22.78
N ARG A 516 5.15 0.36 -23.64
CA ARG A 516 5.74 -0.11 -24.91
C ARG A 516 7.00 -0.97 -24.73
N GLU A 517 7.60 -0.96 -23.54
CA GLU A 517 8.83 -1.69 -23.24
C GLU A 517 8.56 -3.14 -22.76
N ASP A 518 7.28 -3.46 -22.47
CA ASP A 518 6.83 -4.80 -22.12
C ASP A 518 6.80 -5.71 -23.35
N VAL A 519 7.23 -6.97 -23.17
CA VAL A 519 7.43 -7.90 -24.28
C VAL A 519 6.56 -9.14 -24.12
N PHE A 520 5.76 -9.44 -25.13
CA PHE A 520 5.10 -10.73 -25.32
C PHE A 520 5.28 -11.18 -26.76
N ASP A 521 6.25 -12.07 -26.99
CA ASP A 521 6.71 -12.42 -28.34
C ASP A 521 6.88 -13.93 -28.51
N GLY A 522 6.61 -14.45 -29.70
CA GLY A 522 6.83 -15.85 -30.05
C GLY A 522 5.80 -16.83 -29.50
N PHE A 523 4.62 -16.36 -29.08
CA PHE A 523 3.52 -17.20 -28.63
C PHE A 523 2.40 -17.28 -29.65
N GLN A 524 1.71 -18.42 -29.65
CA GLN A 524 0.48 -18.62 -30.39
C GLN A 524 -0.59 -19.11 -29.44
N CYS A 525 -1.85 -18.85 -29.77
CA CYS A 525 -2.94 -19.16 -28.86
C CYS A 525 -4.00 -20.03 -29.56
N ARG A 526 -4.49 -21.06 -28.86
CA ARG A 526 -5.57 -21.94 -29.29
C ARG A 526 -6.73 -21.86 -28.29
N ARG A 527 -7.97 -21.98 -28.79
CA ARG A 527 -9.21 -21.97 -27.99
C ARG A 527 -9.45 -20.69 -27.16
N CYS A 528 -9.04 -19.53 -27.65
CA CYS A 528 -9.23 -18.27 -26.93
C CYS A 528 -10.63 -17.67 -27.12
N VAL A 529 -11.19 -17.10 -26.05
CA VAL A 529 -12.42 -16.30 -26.10
C VAL A 529 -12.08 -14.82 -26.24
N ARG A 530 -12.68 -14.13 -27.23
CA ARG A 530 -12.52 -12.68 -27.44
C ARG A 530 -13.57 -11.91 -26.63
N LYS A 531 -13.14 -11.08 -25.68
CA LYS A 531 -14.01 -10.12 -24.98
C LYS A 531 -14.36 -8.97 -25.95
N ARG A 532 -15.63 -8.81 -26.36
CA ARG A 532 -16.09 -7.63 -27.11
C ARG A 532 -16.31 -6.48 -26.11
N GLY A 533 -15.26 -5.73 -25.78
CA GLY A 533 -15.37 -4.45 -25.07
C GLY A 533 -15.62 -3.30 -26.05
N ARG A 534 -16.71 -2.52 -25.85
CA ARG A 534 -16.88 -1.22 -26.51
C ARG A 534 -15.92 -0.23 -25.84
N GLY A 535 -14.83 0.09 -26.51
CA GLY A 535 -13.87 1.11 -26.07
C GLY A 535 -12.94 1.46 -27.22
N HIS A 536 -13.31 2.47 -28.00
CA HIS A 536 -12.40 3.10 -28.95
C HIS A 536 -11.30 3.83 -28.16
N ALA A 537 -10.10 3.25 -28.08
CA ALA A 537 -8.89 4.00 -27.83
C ALA A 537 -8.03 3.92 -29.10
N GLN A 538 -8.21 4.89 -30.00
CA GLN A 538 -7.26 5.14 -31.08
C GLN A 538 -6.04 5.84 -30.48
N TYR A 539 -4.92 5.13 -30.34
CA TYR A 539 -3.60 5.74 -30.23
C TYR A 539 -2.84 5.48 -31.54
N PRO A 540 -2.57 6.50 -32.36
CA PRO A 540 -1.83 6.35 -33.62
C PRO A 540 -0.33 6.26 -33.29
N GLY A 541 0.31 5.11 -33.55
CA GLY A 541 1.75 4.98 -33.38
C GLY A 541 2.36 3.59 -33.36
N PHE A 542 1.57 2.50 -33.28
CA PHE A 542 2.11 1.13 -33.34
C PHE A 542 2.57 0.78 -34.76
N SER A 543 3.85 1.01 -35.04
CA SER A 543 4.52 0.48 -36.22
C SER A 543 5.00 -0.95 -35.94
N HIS A 544 4.28 -1.90 -36.54
CA HIS A 544 4.73 -3.24 -36.92
C HIS A 544 5.31 -4.15 -35.82
N HIS A 545 4.43 -4.76 -35.01
CA HIS A 545 4.44 -6.20 -34.68
C HIS A 545 3.00 -6.63 -34.36
N ARG A 546 2.23 -6.88 -35.42
CA ARG A 546 0.86 -7.44 -35.32
C ARG A 546 0.96 -8.96 -35.21
N GLN A 547 0.86 -9.52 -34.00
CA GLN A 547 0.25 -10.84 -33.78
C GLN A 547 -0.50 -10.87 -32.43
N LEU A 548 -1.49 -9.98 -32.29
CA LEU A 548 -2.60 -10.23 -31.38
C LEU A 548 -3.43 -11.38 -31.96
N CYS A 549 -3.20 -12.59 -31.45
CA CYS A 549 -4.07 -13.78 -31.48
C CYS A 549 -5.06 -13.85 -32.66
N ILE A 550 -4.65 -14.47 -33.77
CA ILE A 550 -5.60 -14.86 -34.83
C ILE A 550 -6.26 -16.18 -34.41
N PRO A 551 -7.59 -16.23 -34.21
CA PRO A 551 -8.28 -17.51 -34.07
C PRO A 551 -8.24 -18.24 -35.42
N LEU A 552 -7.74 -19.48 -35.43
CA LEU A 552 -7.89 -20.38 -36.58
C LEU A 552 -9.39 -20.72 -36.72
N GLN A 553 -9.99 -20.31 -37.84
CA GLN A 553 -11.22 -20.93 -38.35
C GLN A 553 -10.86 -22.19 -39.14
#